data_AF-A0A5C9EP06-F1
#
_entry.id   AF-A0A5C9EP06-F1
#
_cell.length_a   1.000
_cell.length_b   1.000
_cell.length_c   1.000
_cell.angle_alpha   90.00
_cell.angle_beta   90.00
_cell.angle_gamma   90.00
#
_symmetry.space_group_name_H-M   'P 1'
#
loop_
_entity.id
_entity.type
_entity.pdbx_description
1 polymer ?
#
loop_
_entity_poly.entity_id
_entity_poly.type
_entity_poly.pdbx_seq_one_letter_code
_entity_poly.pdbx_strand_id
1 'polypeptide(L)'
;MFCPNCGAKVDEDQSFCTKCGSSLNVSSPPPQTSPQKTNIETIIPSDTKSESKDESIKALVMGVISCILALIGGILIRYWVYPTSYIYAYYYESPGLVKLFIPLTCFIVGVVLGQLARKASNEARAFESENAMEKVGRVFGIIGIVVNAVIMAFYLLDIILRIFLGISLAGVFRGGLRTLYY
;
A
#
# COMPACT_ATOMS: atom_id res chain seq x y z
N MET A 1 -45.00 4.43 32.87
CA MET A 1 -45.76 3.90 31.72
C MET A 1 -44.98 2.80 30.97
N PHE A 2 -45.58 2.11 29.99
CA PHE A 2 -44.87 1.15 29.12
C PHE A 2 -44.89 1.64 27.67
N CYS A 3 -43.78 1.43 26.95
CA CYS A 3 -43.66 1.81 25.54
C CYS A 3 -44.65 1.00 24.69
N PRO A 4 -45.51 1.63 23.88
CA PRO A 4 -46.49 0.91 23.06
C PRO A 4 -45.82 0.12 21.92
N ASN A 5 -44.58 0.45 21.55
CA ASN A 5 -43.88 -0.22 20.46
C ASN A 5 -43.10 -1.47 20.91
N CYS A 6 -42.48 -1.46 22.10
CA CYS A 6 -41.59 -2.54 22.53
C CYS A 6 -41.89 -3.11 23.92
N GLY A 7 -42.86 -2.56 24.65
CA GLY A 7 -43.25 -3.02 25.98
C GLY A 7 -42.24 -2.69 27.10
N ALA A 8 -41.19 -1.93 26.82
CA ALA A 8 -40.22 -1.51 27.84
C ALA A 8 -40.87 -0.53 28.82
N LYS A 9 -40.48 -0.60 30.10
CA LYS A 9 -40.92 0.38 31.12
C LYS A 9 -40.25 1.73 30.84
N VAL A 10 -41.04 2.80 30.82
CA VAL A 10 -40.58 4.17 30.55
C VAL A 10 -41.19 5.16 31.56
N ASP A 11 -40.39 6.17 31.94
CA ASP A 11 -40.80 7.25 32.83
C ASP A 11 -41.68 8.28 32.10
N GLU A 12 -42.55 8.97 32.85
CA GLU A 12 -43.59 9.84 32.28
C GLU A 12 -43.03 11.13 31.65
N ASP A 13 -41.84 11.55 32.05
CA ASP A 13 -41.18 12.77 31.55
C ASP A 13 -40.31 12.52 30.29
N GLN A 14 -40.25 11.28 29.79
CA GLN A 14 -39.39 10.94 28.65
C GLN A 14 -40.13 11.09 27.32
N SER A 15 -39.60 11.95 26.45
CA SER A 15 -40.14 12.18 25.10
C SER A 15 -39.93 11.01 24.14
N PHE A 16 -39.02 10.07 24.45
CA PHE A 16 -38.67 8.94 23.59
C PHE A 16 -38.24 7.71 24.41
N CYS A 17 -38.47 6.52 23.87
CA CYS A 17 -38.09 5.26 24.51
C CYS A 17 -36.57 5.01 24.39
N THR A 18 -35.88 4.88 25.52
CA THR A 18 -34.43 4.58 25.56
C THR A 18 -34.07 3.19 25.04
N LYS A 19 -35.02 2.26 24.93
CA LYS A 19 -34.79 0.90 24.41
C LYS A 19 -34.92 0.77 22.90
N CYS A 20 -35.88 1.46 22.27
CA CYS A 20 -36.15 1.31 20.83
C CYS A 20 -36.16 2.63 20.05
N GLY A 21 -36.05 3.77 20.72
CA GLY A 21 -36.01 5.09 20.09
C GLY A 21 -37.37 5.68 19.69
N SER A 22 -38.50 5.00 19.95
CA SER A 22 -39.82 5.52 19.55
C SER A 22 -40.26 6.72 20.40
N SER A 23 -40.77 7.77 19.74
CA SER A 23 -41.37 8.93 20.41
C SER A 23 -42.61 8.54 21.23
N LEU A 24 -42.74 9.12 22.43
CA LEU A 24 -43.83 8.84 23.39
C LEU A 24 -44.81 10.01 23.53
N ASN A 25 -44.56 11.13 22.84
CA ASN A 25 -45.40 12.31 22.92
C ASN A 25 -46.62 12.18 22.00
N VAL A 26 -47.76 11.82 22.58
CA VAL A 26 -49.04 11.62 21.88
C VAL A 26 -49.93 12.84 22.14
N SER A 27 -49.69 13.95 21.43
CA SER A 27 -50.64 15.07 21.36
C SER A 27 -50.51 15.81 20.04
N SER A 28 -51.17 15.29 19.00
CA SER A 28 -51.75 16.03 17.85
C SER A 28 -52.20 15.01 16.76
N PRO A 29 -53.39 15.16 16.14
CA PRO A 29 -53.92 14.21 15.16
C PRO A 29 -53.08 14.12 13.86
N PRO A 30 -53.12 12.99 13.16
CA PRO A 30 -52.11 12.61 12.17
C PRO A 30 -52.33 13.25 10.80
N PRO A 31 -51.31 13.87 10.17
CA PRO A 31 -51.23 13.89 8.72
C PRO A 31 -50.85 12.49 8.27
N GLN A 32 -51.81 11.76 7.69
CA GLN A 32 -51.55 10.55 6.94
C GLN A 32 -50.57 10.87 5.81
N THR A 33 -49.30 10.59 6.04
CA THR A 33 -48.33 10.41 4.95
C THR A 33 -48.16 8.92 4.82
N SER A 34 -48.88 8.35 3.85
CA SER A 34 -48.67 7.01 3.32
C SER A 34 -47.16 6.70 3.24
N PRO A 35 -46.70 5.48 3.55
CA PRO A 35 -45.44 4.99 3.03
C PRO A 35 -45.60 4.85 1.51
N GLN A 36 -45.56 5.99 0.82
CA GLN A 36 -45.22 6.02 -0.57
C GLN A 36 -43.81 5.44 -0.59
N LYS A 37 -43.74 4.17 -0.98
CA LYS A 37 -42.56 3.50 -1.50
C LYS A 37 -42.19 4.25 -2.77
N THR A 38 -41.77 5.50 -2.61
CA THR A 38 -41.13 6.28 -3.63
C THR A 38 -39.79 5.60 -3.75
N ASN A 39 -39.76 4.66 -4.69
CA ASN A 39 -38.57 4.27 -5.39
C ASN A 39 -38.03 5.56 -6.04
N ILE A 40 -37.46 6.44 -5.20
CA ILE A 40 -36.43 7.37 -5.63
C ILE A 40 -35.23 6.46 -5.79
N GLU A 41 -35.31 5.65 -6.84
CA GLU A 41 -34.16 5.27 -7.64
C GLU A 41 -33.59 6.62 -8.06
N THR A 42 -32.76 7.12 -7.15
CA THR A 42 -32.00 8.32 -7.33
C THR A 42 -31.30 8.05 -8.63
N ILE A 43 -31.62 8.83 -9.65
CA ILE A 43 -30.90 8.90 -10.90
C ILE A 43 -29.53 9.48 -10.52
N ILE A 44 -28.73 8.68 -9.81
CA ILE A 44 -27.30 8.84 -9.68
C ILE A 44 -26.80 8.41 -11.05
N PRO A 45 -26.11 9.29 -11.79
CA PRO A 45 -25.55 8.94 -13.08
C PRO A 45 -24.75 7.63 -12.94
N SER A 46 -25.16 6.60 -13.67
CA SER A 46 -24.53 5.27 -13.66
C SER A 46 -23.05 5.31 -14.13
N ASP A 47 -22.56 6.46 -14.57
CA ASP A 47 -21.21 6.65 -15.08
C ASP A 47 -20.15 6.74 -13.97
N THR A 48 -20.51 7.09 -12.73
CA THR A 48 -19.51 7.28 -11.66
C THR A 48 -18.91 5.97 -11.13
N LYS A 49 -19.57 4.82 -11.35
CA LYS A 49 -19.09 3.51 -10.85
C LYS A 49 -17.96 2.91 -11.71
N SER A 50 -17.80 3.38 -12.94
CA SER A 50 -16.69 2.93 -13.81
C SER A 50 -15.35 3.53 -13.38
N GLU A 51 -15.36 4.80 -12.96
CA GLU A 51 -14.15 5.56 -12.67
C GLU A 51 -13.42 5.07 -11.40
N SER A 52 -14.16 4.63 -10.36
CA SER A 52 -13.57 4.14 -9.11
C SER A 52 -12.80 2.82 -9.26
N LYS A 53 -13.26 1.95 -10.16
CA LYS A 53 -12.63 0.64 -10.41
C LYS A 53 -11.26 0.81 -11.06
N ASP A 54 -11.12 1.79 -11.94
CA ASP A 54 -9.88 2.04 -12.66
C ASP A 54 -8.78 2.53 -11.72
N GLU A 55 -9.09 3.39 -10.74
CA GLU A 55 -8.11 3.88 -9.77
C GLU A 55 -7.60 2.78 -8.83
N SER A 56 -8.49 1.87 -8.40
CA SER A 56 -8.09 0.73 -7.56
C SER A 56 -7.15 -0.24 -8.31
N ILE A 57 -7.40 -0.46 -9.60
CA ILE A 57 -6.55 -1.30 -10.46
C ILE A 57 -5.20 -0.61 -10.71
N LYS A 58 -5.19 0.69 -11.00
CA LYS A 58 -3.95 1.47 -11.16
C LYS A 58 -3.07 1.37 -9.92
N ALA A 59 -3.63 1.53 -8.72
CA ALA A 59 -2.89 1.39 -7.46
C ALA A 59 -2.24 0.01 -7.32
N LEU A 60 -2.98 -1.07 -7.61
CA LEU A 60 -2.47 -2.44 -7.58
C LEU A 60 -1.32 -2.64 -8.59
N VAL A 61 -1.52 -2.25 -9.84
CA VAL A 61 -0.53 -2.42 -10.92
C VAL A 61 0.76 -1.69 -10.58
N MET A 62 0.68 -0.44 -10.11
CA MET A 62 1.84 0.36 -9.74
C MET A 62 2.61 -0.26 -8.55
N GLY A 63 1.89 -0.80 -7.56
CA GLY A 63 2.48 -1.50 -6.43
C GLY A 63 3.22 -2.78 -6.86
N VAL A 64 2.63 -3.57 -7.75
CA VAL A 64 3.26 -4.80 -8.28
C VAL A 64 4.51 -4.47 -9.10
N ILE A 65 4.46 -3.46 -9.98
CA ILE A 65 5.61 -3.02 -10.77
C ILE A 65 6.76 -2.55 -9.85
N SER A 66 6.45 -1.84 -8.76
CA SER A 66 7.45 -1.43 -7.76
C SER A 66 8.20 -2.63 -7.15
N CYS A 67 7.48 -3.71 -6.82
CA CYS A 67 8.08 -4.95 -6.32
C CYS A 67 8.94 -5.66 -7.40
N ILE A 68 8.46 -5.71 -8.64
CA ILE A 68 9.22 -6.31 -9.76
C ILE A 68 10.53 -5.55 -9.98
N LEU A 69 10.51 -4.21 -9.94
CA LEU A 69 11.71 -3.39 -10.08
C LEU A 69 12.72 -3.63 -8.94
N ALA A 70 12.25 -3.87 -7.72
CA ALA A 70 13.13 -4.24 -6.61
C ALA A 70 13.88 -5.56 -6.89
N LEU A 71 13.16 -6.57 -7.42
CA LEU A 71 13.74 -7.86 -7.78
C LEU A 71 14.74 -7.72 -8.93
N ILE A 72 14.37 -7.00 -10.00
CA ILE A 72 15.25 -6.74 -11.14
C ILE A 72 16.50 -5.98 -10.67
N GLY A 73 16.36 -4.92 -9.88
CA GLY A 73 17.47 -4.17 -9.33
C GLY A 73 18.42 -5.05 -8.51
N GLY A 74 17.88 -5.94 -7.67
CA GLY A 74 18.68 -6.91 -6.91
C GLY A 74 19.43 -7.91 -7.80
N ILE A 75 18.78 -8.42 -8.86
CA ILE A 75 19.39 -9.31 -9.85
C ILE A 75 20.51 -8.58 -10.60
N LEU A 76 20.29 -7.32 -11.02
CA LEU A 76 21.32 -6.51 -11.68
C LEU A 76 22.52 -6.28 -10.76
N ILE A 77 22.30 -5.95 -9.49
CA ILE A 77 23.40 -5.86 -8.51
C ILE A 77 24.16 -7.21 -8.46
N ARG A 78 23.43 -8.32 -8.34
CA ARG A 78 24.02 -9.64 -8.10
C ARG A 78 24.81 -10.19 -9.28
N TYR A 79 24.34 -9.98 -10.51
CA TYR A 79 24.93 -10.59 -11.69
C TYR A 79 25.71 -9.59 -12.55
N TRP A 80 25.31 -8.32 -12.56
CA TRP A 80 25.93 -7.31 -13.41
C TRP A 80 26.99 -6.49 -12.67
N VAL A 81 26.69 -6.03 -11.45
CA VAL A 81 27.64 -5.26 -10.64
C VAL A 81 28.65 -6.19 -9.96
N TYR A 82 28.18 -7.32 -9.43
CA TYR A 82 29.01 -8.29 -8.71
C TYR A 82 29.01 -9.67 -9.36
N PRO A 83 29.50 -9.80 -10.61
CA PRO A 83 29.60 -11.10 -11.26
C PRO A 83 30.39 -12.06 -10.35
N THR A 84 29.76 -13.18 -9.99
CA THR A 84 30.34 -14.13 -9.02
C THR A 84 31.59 -14.85 -9.52
N SER A 85 31.85 -14.79 -10.83
CA SER A 85 32.96 -15.47 -11.47
C SER A 85 34.27 -14.75 -11.16
N TYR A 86 35.18 -15.47 -10.50
CA TYR A 86 36.54 -15.03 -10.15
C TYR A 86 37.30 -14.44 -11.35
N ILE A 87 37.06 -14.98 -12.55
CA ILE A 87 37.65 -14.52 -13.81
C ILE A 87 37.23 -13.08 -14.15
N TYR A 88 35.99 -12.68 -13.83
CA TYR A 88 35.51 -11.33 -14.14
C TYR A 88 36.08 -10.27 -13.19
N ALA A 89 36.37 -10.61 -11.93
CA ALA A 89 37.02 -9.71 -10.99
C ALA A 89 38.46 -9.35 -11.41
N TYR A 90 39.11 -10.22 -12.19
CA TYR A 90 40.47 -10.00 -12.70
C TYR A 90 40.49 -9.12 -13.96
N TYR A 91 39.49 -9.25 -14.83
CA TYR A 91 39.44 -8.54 -16.13
C TYR A 91 38.71 -7.20 -16.09
N TYR A 92 37.76 -7.02 -15.16
CA TYR A 92 37.08 -5.75 -15.03
C TYR A 92 37.79 -4.86 -14.01
N GLU A 93 38.60 -3.93 -14.54
CA GLU A 93 38.89 -2.66 -13.89
C GLU A 93 37.60 -2.06 -13.31
N SER A 94 37.76 -1.34 -12.20
CA SER A 94 36.73 -0.64 -11.40
C SER A 94 35.37 -0.52 -12.11
N PRO A 95 34.26 -1.03 -11.53
CA PRO A 95 32.96 -1.02 -12.19
C PRO A 95 32.68 0.38 -12.72
N GLY A 96 32.69 0.50 -14.05
CA GLY A 96 32.54 1.79 -14.70
C GLY A 96 31.28 2.46 -14.16
N LEU A 97 31.34 3.77 -13.99
CA LEU A 97 30.33 4.61 -13.36
C LEU A 97 28.90 4.22 -13.82
N VAL A 98 28.72 3.94 -15.10
CA VAL A 98 27.48 3.44 -15.72
C VAL A 98 26.87 2.21 -15.00
N LYS A 99 27.67 1.21 -14.65
CA LYS A 99 27.20 -0.01 -13.96
C LYS A 99 26.62 0.29 -12.58
N LEU A 100 27.08 1.35 -11.93
CA LEU A 100 26.60 1.74 -10.61
C LEU A 100 25.24 2.45 -10.67
N PHE A 101 25.02 3.26 -11.71
CA PHE A 101 23.82 4.08 -11.85
C PHE A 101 22.59 3.30 -12.28
N ILE A 102 22.72 2.23 -13.08
CA ILE A 102 21.55 1.52 -13.61
C ILE A 102 20.69 0.86 -12.51
N PRO A 103 21.26 0.11 -11.54
CA PRO A 103 20.45 -0.41 -10.43
C PRO A 103 19.85 0.72 -9.58
N LEU A 104 20.60 1.81 -9.39
CA LEU A 104 20.16 2.96 -8.60
C LEU A 104 18.91 3.62 -9.21
N THR A 105 18.89 3.82 -10.53
CA THR A 105 17.72 4.37 -11.22
C THR A 105 16.52 3.42 -11.11
N CYS A 106 16.72 2.10 -11.21
CA CYS A 106 15.66 1.12 -10.97
C CYS A 106 15.04 1.25 -9.57
N PHE A 107 15.84 1.36 -8.50
CA PHE A 107 15.32 1.51 -7.14
C PHE A 107 14.60 2.85 -6.93
N ILE A 108 15.13 3.95 -7.48
CA ILE A 108 14.47 5.26 -7.40
C ILE A 108 13.10 5.21 -8.08
N VAL A 109 13.03 4.66 -9.29
CA VAL A 109 11.75 4.48 -10.01
C VAL A 109 10.82 3.57 -9.20
N GLY A 110 11.33 2.47 -8.65
CA GLY A 110 10.58 1.57 -7.78
C GLY A 110 9.94 2.28 -6.59
N VAL A 111 10.69 3.13 -5.88
CA VAL A 111 10.17 3.93 -4.75
C VAL A 111 9.10 4.92 -5.23
N VAL A 112 9.34 5.64 -6.34
CA VAL A 112 8.36 6.61 -6.89
C VAL A 112 7.06 5.92 -7.27
N LEU A 113 7.11 4.77 -7.95
CA LEU A 113 5.92 3.99 -8.29
C LEU A 113 5.17 3.51 -7.04
N GLY A 114 5.88 3.11 -5.99
CA GLY A 114 5.28 2.75 -4.71
C GLY A 114 4.55 3.92 -4.04
N GLN A 115 5.10 5.14 -4.10
CA GLN A 115 4.42 6.35 -3.60
C GLN A 115 3.19 6.69 -4.44
N LEU A 116 3.27 6.55 -5.76
CA LEU A 116 2.12 6.75 -6.67
C LEU A 116 1.02 5.72 -6.42
N ALA A 117 1.38 4.45 -6.21
CA ALA A 117 0.43 3.40 -5.83
C ALA A 117 -0.33 3.75 -4.55
N ARG A 118 0.37 4.29 -3.55
CA ARG A 118 -0.23 4.73 -2.29
C ARG A 118 -1.14 5.94 -2.47
N LYS A 119 -0.75 6.90 -3.32
CA LYS A 119 -1.59 8.07 -3.65
C LYS A 119 -2.88 7.64 -4.35
N ALA A 120 -2.79 6.79 -5.38
CA ALA A 120 -3.94 6.24 -6.10
C ALA A 120 -4.87 5.43 -5.17
N SER A 121 -4.31 4.63 -4.26
CA SER A 121 -5.10 3.91 -3.24
C SER A 121 -5.84 4.85 -2.29
N ASN A 122 -5.25 5.98 -1.89
CA ASN A 122 -5.92 6.97 -1.05
C ASN A 122 -7.06 7.68 -1.79
N GLU A 123 -6.87 7.99 -3.08
CA GLU A 123 -7.89 8.60 -3.95
C GLU A 123 -9.06 7.64 -4.18
N ALA A 124 -8.79 6.36 -4.44
CA ALA A 124 -9.82 5.33 -4.58
C ALA A 124 -10.71 5.17 -3.34
N ARG A 125 -10.15 5.38 -2.14
CA ARG A 125 -10.89 5.30 -0.86
C ARG A 125 -11.96 6.38 -0.71
N ALA A 126 -11.86 7.50 -1.43
CA ALA A 126 -12.87 8.55 -1.40
C ALA A 126 -14.21 8.12 -2.02
N PHE A 127 -14.17 7.13 -2.92
CA PHE A 127 -15.33 6.69 -3.70
C PHE A 127 -15.94 5.38 -3.19
N GLU A 128 -15.14 4.49 -2.60
CA GLU A 128 -15.62 3.19 -2.12
C GLU A 128 -14.86 2.79 -0.85
N SER A 129 -15.56 2.73 0.29
CA SER A 129 -14.95 2.50 1.59
C SER A 129 -14.42 1.08 1.80
N GLU A 130 -14.71 0.14 0.89
CA GLU A 130 -14.41 -1.27 1.09
C GLU A 130 -14.07 -2.04 -0.20
N ASN A 131 -13.08 -1.54 -0.96
CA ASN A 131 -12.56 -2.29 -2.10
C ASN A 131 -11.35 -3.15 -1.69
N ALA A 132 -11.45 -4.48 -1.88
CA ALA A 132 -10.37 -5.41 -1.58
C ALA A 132 -9.09 -5.11 -2.38
N MET A 133 -9.22 -4.67 -3.64
CA MET A 133 -8.08 -4.39 -4.51
C MET A 133 -7.30 -3.16 -4.05
N GLU A 134 -7.98 -2.16 -3.50
CA GLU A 134 -7.37 -0.96 -2.93
C GLU A 134 -6.48 -1.31 -1.73
N LYS A 135 -7.00 -2.11 -0.78
CA LYS A 135 -6.25 -2.60 0.38
C LYS A 135 -5.00 -3.38 -0.04
N VAL A 136 -5.15 -4.26 -1.03
CA VAL A 136 -4.04 -5.08 -1.55
C VAL A 136 -3.00 -4.18 -2.23
N GLY A 137 -3.42 -3.29 -3.14
CA GLY A 137 -2.53 -2.35 -3.83
C GLY A 137 -1.74 -1.47 -2.87
N ARG A 138 -2.37 -1.00 -1.79
CA ARG A 138 -1.70 -0.25 -0.71
C ARG A 138 -0.59 -1.04 -0.03
N VAL A 139 -0.88 -2.29 0.33
CA VAL A 139 0.10 -3.18 0.99
C VAL A 139 1.28 -3.43 0.06
N PHE A 140 1.03 -3.74 -1.22
CA PHE A 140 2.10 -3.91 -2.22
C PHE A 140 2.91 -2.62 -2.42
N GLY A 141 2.27 -1.45 -2.47
CA GLY A 141 2.96 -0.16 -2.54
C GLY A 141 3.90 0.07 -1.35
N ILE A 142 3.45 -0.21 -0.12
CA ILE A 142 4.28 -0.09 1.09
C ILE A 142 5.45 -1.07 1.06
N ILE A 143 5.20 -2.34 0.73
CA ILE A 143 6.25 -3.37 0.61
C ILE A 143 7.28 -2.95 -0.44
N GLY A 144 6.83 -2.51 -1.61
CA GLY A 144 7.68 -2.02 -2.68
C GLY A 144 8.59 -0.86 -2.23
N ILE A 145 8.04 0.15 -1.54
CA ILE A 145 8.83 1.26 -0.99
C ILE A 145 9.90 0.76 -0.03
N VAL A 146 9.52 -0.06 0.96
CA VAL A 146 10.44 -0.53 2.01
C VAL A 146 11.54 -1.40 1.40
N VAL A 147 11.20 -2.36 0.55
CA VAL A 147 12.17 -3.28 -0.06
C VAL A 147 13.14 -2.51 -0.96
N ASN A 148 12.64 -1.63 -1.84
CA ASN A 148 13.52 -0.81 -2.69
C ASN A 148 14.45 0.08 -1.85
N ALA A 149 13.93 0.76 -0.82
CA ALA A 149 14.71 1.65 0.02
C ALA A 149 15.81 0.91 0.82
N VAL A 150 15.48 -0.26 1.37
CA VAL A 150 16.42 -1.08 2.14
C VAL A 150 17.54 -1.61 1.23
N ILE A 151 17.20 -2.19 0.07
CA ILE A 151 18.21 -2.70 -0.88
C ILE A 151 19.09 -1.54 -1.36
N MET A 152 18.50 -0.39 -1.69
CA MET A 152 19.23 0.81 -2.10
C MET A 152 20.19 1.29 -1.01
N ALA A 153 19.77 1.30 0.26
CA ALA A 153 20.64 1.70 1.37
C ALA A 153 21.85 0.76 1.53
N PHE A 154 21.63 -0.56 1.49
CA PHE A 154 22.72 -1.54 1.53
C PHE A 154 23.67 -1.40 0.33
N TYR A 155 23.11 -1.14 -0.85
CA TYR A 155 23.88 -0.94 -2.07
C TYR A 155 24.76 0.30 -1.99
N LEU A 156 24.21 1.44 -1.56
CA LEU A 156 24.97 2.68 -1.35
C LEU A 156 26.03 2.51 -0.27
N LEU A 157 25.72 1.80 0.82
CA LEU A 157 26.70 1.50 1.87
C LEU A 157 27.87 0.66 1.32
N ASP A 158 27.61 -0.38 0.53
CA ASP A 158 28.66 -1.18 -0.10
C ASP A 158 29.50 -0.36 -1.08
N ILE A 159 28.91 0.56 -1.83
CA ILE A 159 29.65 1.51 -2.68
C ILE A 159 30.58 2.38 -1.82
N ILE A 160 30.07 2.97 -0.74
CA ILE A 160 30.86 3.84 0.16
C ILE A 160 32.02 3.06 0.78
N LEU A 161 31.77 1.87 1.33
CA LEU A 161 32.82 1.03 1.95
C LEU A 161 33.90 0.64 0.94
N ARG A 162 33.54 0.37 -0.32
CA ARG A 162 34.52 0.08 -1.37
C ARG A 162 35.36 1.29 -1.74
N ILE A 163 34.73 2.45 -1.90
CA ILE A 163 35.43 3.68 -2.31
C ILE A 163 36.39 4.14 -1.21
N PHE A 164 35.97 4.15 0.06
CA PHE A 164 36.76 4.72 1.14
C PHE A 164 37.66 3.72 1.85
N LEU A 165 37.25 2.45 1.96
CA LEU A 165 37.97 1.45 2.76
C LEU A 165 38.56 0.33 1.90
N GLY A 166 38.21 0.23 0.62
CA GLY A 166 38.56 -0.93 -0.22
C GLY A 166 37.92 -2.24 0.26
N ILE A 167 36.92 -2.19 1.15
CA ILE A 167 36.26 -3.35 1.73
C ILE A 167 34.93 -3.60 1.01
N SER A 168 34.61 -4.86 0.76
CA SER A 168 33.29 -5.29 0.27
C SER A 168 32.46 -5.88 1.42
N LEU A 169 31.22 -5.45 1.59
CA LEU A 169 30.26 -6.07 2.53
C LEU A 169 30.11 -7.57 2.25
N ALA A 170 30.04 -7.96 0.97
CA ALA A 170 29.96 -9.36 0.57
C ALA A 170 31.20 -10.16 1.01
N GLY A 171 32.38 -9.52 1.04
CA GLY A 171 33.60 -10.11 1.56
C GLY A 171 33.56 -10.31 3.07
N VAL A 172 33.06 -9.31 3.83
CA VAL A 172 32.92 -9.38 5.30
C VAL A 172 31.98 -10.51 5.71
N PHE A 173 30.80 -10.60 5.08
CA PHE A 173 29.83 -11.65 5.39
C PHE A 173 30.35 -13.05 5.06
N ARG A 174 31.10 -13.22 3.96
CA ARG A 174 31.72 -14.53 3.64
C ARG A 174 32.88 -14.87 4.56
N GLY A 175 33.67 -13.88 4.98
CA GLY A 175 34.83 -14.07 5.86
C GLY A 175 34.45 -14.57 7.24
N GLY A 176 33.39 -14.01 7.83
CA GLY A 176 32.92 -14.39 9.18
C GLY A 176 32.42 -15.82 9.30
N LEU A 177 31.90 -16.42 8.22
CA LEU A 177 31.50 -17.84 8.23
C LEU A 177 32.69 -18.80 8.17
N ARG A 178 33.84 -18.38 7.64
CA ARG A 178 34.99 -19.27 7.45
C ARG A 178 35.77 -19.51 8.74
N THR A 179 35.73 -18.57 9.69
CA THR A 179 36.36 -18.67 11.02
C THR A 179 35.55 -19.44 12.05
N LEU A 180 34.31 -19.85 11.75
CA LEU A 180 33.47 -20.67 12.64
C LEU A 180 33.60 -22.19 12.40
N TYR A 181 34.36 -22.61 11.39
CA TYR A 181 34.50 -24.02 10.98
C TYR A 181 35.91 -24.61 11.20
N TYR A 182 36.78 -23.90 11.91
CA TYR A 182 38.09 -24.36 12.37
C TYR A 182 38.18 -24.22 13.88
#